data_AF-A0A971MNH6-F1
#
_entry.id   AF-A0A971MNH6-F1
#
_cell.length_a   1.000
_cell.length_b   1.000
_cell.length_c   1.000
_cell.angle_alpha   90.00
_cell.angle_beta   90.00
_cell.angle_gamma   90.00
#
_symmetry.space_group_name_H-M   'P 1'
#
loop_
_entity.id
_entity.type
_entity.pdbx_description
1 polymer ?
#
loop_
_entity_poly.entity_id
_entity_poly.type
_entity_poly.pdbx_seq_one_letter_code
_entity_poly.pdbx_strand_id
1 'polypeptide(L)'
;MRISKRLYIGLLLASLLVTALVFFGVYNLMRFQEYPLFRTITIGLAGVFICGFILVAAGIAALVLSIIREKSSPTFEGCMRIATTFLFPIAVNLGKLFGIGRERVWASFIEVNNYLVRTRRNLAVKGRLVILAPHCLQESNCPVKITTDINNCRRCGKCDICGLLELADKYGVALRVATGGTLARKIIGETRPQGVVAIACERDLSLGIKDANPLPVIGVLNQRPYGPCQDTRVDLSRVEEALMTMLGGG
;
A
#
# COMPACT_ATOMS: atom_id res chain seq x y z
N MET A 1 -1.28 -19.29 2.88
CA MET A 1 -0.99 -19.18 1.44
C MET A 1 0.26 -18.32 1.24
N ARG A 2 1.31 -18.85 0.59
CA ARG A 2 2.46 -18.04 0.18
C ARG A 2 2.02 -17.11 -0.94
N ILE A 3 1.66 -15.88 -0.58
CA ILE A 3 1.51 -14.79 -1.55
C ILE A 3 2.91 -14.49 -2.06
N SER A 4 3.09 -14.49 -3.37
CA SER A 4 4.39 -14.22 -3.98
C SER A 4 4.36 -12.82 -4.58
N LYS A 5 5.31 -11.97 -4.18
CA LYS A 5 5.67 -10.68 -4.83
C LYS A 5 5.63 -10.73 -6.37
N ARG A 6 5.96 -11.89 -6.95
CA ARG A 6 5.95 -12.19 -8.40
C ARG A 6 4.59 -11.98 -9.06
N LEU A 7 3.48 -12.20 -8.34
CA LEU A 7 2.13 -12.04 -8.87
C LEU A 7 1.84 -10.60 -9.26
N TYR A 8 2.07 -9.66 -8.33
CA TYR A 8 1.85 -8.24 -8.59
C TYR A 8 2.78 -7.72 -9.69
N ILE A 9 4.05 -8.13 -9.69
CA ILE A 9 5.02 -7.74 -10.74
C ILE A 9 4.57 -8.24 -12.11
N GLY A 10 4.14 -9.51 -12.22
CA GLY A 10 3.63 -10.07 -13.47
C GLY A 10 2.41 -9.31 -13.97
N LEU A 11 1.47 -8.98 -13.07
CA LEU A 11 0.30 -8.16 -13.42
C LEU A 11 0.68 -6.74 -13.85
N LEU A 12 1.69 -6.13 -13.25
CA LEU A 12 2.19 -4.81 -13.66
C LEU A 12 2.79 -4.84 -15.07
N LEU A 13 3.59 -5.86 -15.40
CA LEU A 13 4.15 -6.03 -16.74
C LEU A 13 3.06 -6.28 -17.78
N ALA A 14 2.07 -7.12 -17.46
CA ALA A 14 0.90 -7.33 -18.30
C ALA A 14 0.09 -6.03 -18.50
N SER A 15 -0.08 -5.24 -17.43
CA SER A 15 -0.76 -3.93 -17.49
C SER A 15 -0.03 -2.95 -18.41
N LEU A 16 1.30 -2.93 -18.36
CA LEU A 16 2.13 -2.11 -19.24
C LEU A 16 1.96 -2.54 -20.70
N LEU A 17 1.99 -3.85 -20.98
CA LEU A 17 1.84 -4.41 -22.32
C LEU A 17 0.46 -4.11 -22.91
N VAL A 18 -0.61 -4.29 -22.14
CA VAL A 18 -1.98 -3.96 -22.58
C VAL A 18 -2.11 -2.47 -22.89
N THR A 19 -1.56 -1.60 -22.04
CA THR A 19 -1.54 -0.15 -22.29
C THR A 19 -0.79 0.19 -23.58
N ALA A 20 0.35 -0.48 -23.85
CA ALA A 20 1.12 -0.30 -25.08
C ALA A 20 0.33 -0.76 -26.32
N LEU A 21 -0.36 -1.90 -26.26
CA LEU A 21 -1.16 -2.43 -27.37
C LEU A 21 -2.36 -1.54 -27.69
N VAL A 22 -3.09 -1.06 -26.68
CA VAL A 22 -4.20 -0.12 -26.87
C VAL A 22 -3.70 1.14 -27.58
N PHE A 23 -2.56 1.67 -27.12
CA PHE A 23 -1.97 2.85 -27.75
C PHE A 23 -1.50 2.59 -29.18
N PHE A 24 -0.84 1.46 -29.44
CA PHE A 24 -0.47 1.06 -30.79
C PHE A 24 -1.68 0.96 -31.72
N GLY A 25 -2.80 0.42 -31.24
CA GLY A 25 -4.07 0.41 -31.95
C GLY A 25 -4.59 1.82 -32.26
N VAL A 26 -4.64 2.71 -31.26
CA VAL A 26 -5.07 4.11 -31.42
C VAL A 26 -4.16 4.87 -32.40
N TYR A 27 -2.85 4.71 -32.30
CA TYR A 27 -1.88 5.32 -33.20
C TYR A 27 -2.08 4.89 -34.65
N ASN A 28 -2.29 3.58 -34.89
CA ASN A 28 -2.57 3.08 -36.24
C ASN A 28 -3.90 3.61 -36.79
N LEU A 29 -4.95 3.74 -35.95
CA LEU A 29 -6.22 4.34 -36.35
C LEU A 29 -6.06 5.83 -36.72
N MET A 30 -5.30 6.60 -35.93
CA MET A 30 -5.10 8.03 -36.17
C MET A 30 -4.18 8.33 -37.36
N ARG A 31 -3.30 7.41 -37.75
CA ARG A 31 -2.40 7.56 -38.90
C ARG A 31 -3.15 7.76 -40.23
N PHE A 32 -4.40 7.31 -40.32
CA PHE A 32 -5.22 7.40 -41.55
C PHE A 32 -5.95 8.74 -41.74
N GLN A 33 -5.85 9.71 -40.83
CA GLN A 33 -6.49 11.02 -41.00
C GLN A 33 -5.60 12.04 -41.74
N GLU A 34 -6.07 12.49 -42.91
CA GLU A 34 -5.32 13.40 -43.80
C GLU A 34 -5.39 14.90 -43.44
N TYR A 35 -6.15 15.28 -42.41
CA TYR A 35 -6.31 16.69 -42.04
C TYR A 35 -5.07 17.25 -41.29
N PRO A 36 -4.44 18.34 -41.76
CA PRO A 36 -3.16 18.82 -41.22
C PRO A 36 -3.25 19.33 -39.78
N LEU A 37 -4.35 20.00 -39.39
CA LEU A 37 -4.60 20.42 -38.01
C LEU A 37 -4.75 19.22 -37.07
N PHE A 38 -5.53 18.22 -37.50
CA PHE A 38 -5.76 17.00 -36.72
C PHE A 38 -4.47 16.19 -36.55
N ARG A 39 -3.62 16.15 -37.58
CA ARG A 39 -2.30 15.51 -37.55
C ARG A 39 -1.37 16.13 -36.51
N THR A 40 -1.29 17.46 -36.44
CA THR A 40 -0.41 18.15 -35.47
C THR A 40 -0.87 17.92 -34.03
N ILE A 41 -2.18 18.00 -33.77
CA ILE A 41 -2.76 17.72 -32.43
C ILE A 41 -2.46 16.26 -32.03
N THR A 42 -2.64 15.33 -32.96
CA THR A 42 -2.37 13.90 -32.75
C THR A 42 -0.91 13.62 -32.40
N ILE A 43 0.03 14.22 -33.14
CA ILE A 43 1.47 14.05 -32.89
C ILE A 43 1.85 14.59 -31.51
N GLY A 44 1.32 15.75 -31.13
CA GLY A 44 1.54 16.33 -29.79
C GLY A 44 1.03 15.41 -28.68
N LEU A 45 -0.20 14.91 -28.80
CA LEU A 45 -0.79 13.96 -27.84
C LEU A 45 0.01 12.64 -27.78
N ALA A 46 0.43 12.11 -28.92
CA ALA A 46 1.26 10.91 -29.00
C ALA A 46 2.62 11.13 -28.30
N GLY A 47 3.25 12.30 -28.47
CA GLY A 47 4.50 12.64 -27.80
C GLY A 47 4.38 12.67 -26.28
N VAL A 48 3.35 13.35 -25.76
CA VAL A 48 3.06 13.37 -24.30
C VAL A 48 2.83 11.95 -23.76
N PHE A 49 2.11 11.12 -24.51
CA PHE A 49 1.83 9.75 -24.12
C PHE A 49 3.07 8.85 -24.13
N ILE A 50 3.91 8.93 -25.16
CA ILE A 50 5.17 8.19 -25.25
C ILE A 50 6.09 8.57 -24.07
N CYS A 51 6.21 9.86 -23.76
CA CYS A 51 6.95 10.33 -22.59
C CYS A 51 6.40 9.72 -21.29
N GLY A 52 5.07 9.72 -21.12
CA GLY A 52 4.41 9.07 -19.97
C GLY A 52 4.66 7.56 -19.90
N PHE A 53 4.58 6.87 -21.03
CA PHE A 53 4.84 5.43 -21.14
C PHE A 53 6.28 5.09 -20.75
N ILE A 54 7.26 5.83 -21.26
CA ILE A 54 8.68 5.67 -20.91
C ILE A 54 8.88 5.87 -19.41
N LEU A 55 8.24 6.87 -18.80
CA LEU A 55 8.34 7.12 -17.37
C LEU A 55 7.78 5.96 -16.54
N VAL A 56 6.60 5.44 -16.91
CA VAL A 56 5.98 4.30 -16.23
C VAL A 56 6.81 3.02 -16.42
N ALA A 57 7.31 2.76 -17.63
CA ALA A 57 8.16 1.62 -17.94
C ALA A 57 9.48 1.66 -17.15
N ALA A 58 10.13 2.83 -17.09
CA ALA A 58 11.32 3.06 -16.26
C ALA A 58 11.02 2.82 -14.77
N GLY A 59 9.85 3.25 -14.28
CA GLY A 59 9.39 2.99 -12.92
C GLY A 59 9.21 1.51 -12.61
N ILE A 60 8.64 0.71 -13.52
CA ILE A 60 8.54 -0.76 -13.35
C ILE A 60 9.92 -1.40 -13.38
N ALA A 61 10.77 -1.01 -14.34
CA ALA A 61 12.13 -1.53 -14.44
C ALA A 61 12.93 -1.27 -13.16
N ALA A 62 12.82 -0.07 -12.59
CA ALA A 62 13.44 0.29 -11.32
C ALA A 62 12.89 -0.56 -10.15
N LEU A 63 11.59 -0.87 -10.13
CA LEU A 63 10.97 -1.71 -9.11
C LEU A 63 11.48 -3.16 -9.21
N VAL A 64 11.50 -3.72 -10.41
CA VAL A 64 12.03 -5.08 -10.66
C VAL A 64 13.50 -5.15 -10.27
N LEU A 65 14.31 -4.17 -10.67
CA LEU A 65 15.73 -4.09 -10.31
C LEU A 65 15.93 -3.96 -8.79
N SER A 66 15.10 -3.17 -8.10
CA SER A 66 15.19 -3.01 -6.65
C SER A 66 14.89 -4.32 -5.91
N ILE A 67 13.95 -5.11 -6.42
CA ILE A 67 13.62 -6.43 -5.85
C ILE A 67 14.72 -7.46 -6.13
N ILE A 68 15.35 -7.43 -7.31
CA ILE A 68 16.44 -8.35 -7.66
C ILE A 68 17.74 -7.99 -6.91
N ARG A 69 18.04 -6.70 -6.77
CA ARG A 69 19.31 -6.24 -6.17
C ARG A 69 19.27 -6.11 -4.64
N GLU A 70 18.13 -6.40 -4.00
CA GLU A 70 17.89 -6.23 -2.56
C GLU A 70 18.29 -4.86 -1.99
N LYS A 71 18.34 -3.86 -2.86
CA LYS A 71 18.76 -2.49 -2.54
C LYS A 71 17.82 -1.54 -3.25
N SER A 72 17.07 -0.75 -2.49
CA SER A 72 16.36 0.39 -3.05
C SER A 72 17.34 1.53 -3.30
N SER A 73 17.40 2.01 -4.54
CA SER A 73 18.15 3.24 -4.86
C SER A 73 17.23 4.45 -4.61
N PRO A 74 17.60 5.39 -3.73
CA PRO A 74 16.73 6.52 -3.37
C PRO A 74 16.39 7.43 -4.55
N THR A 75 17.24 7.48 -5.58
CA THR A 75 17.04 8.28 -6.79
C THR A 75 15.80 7.88 -7.60
N PHE A 76 15.37 6.62 -7.55
CA PHE A 76 14.25 6.11 -8.38
C PHE A 76 12.94 5.92 -7.61
N GLU A 77 12.89 6.26 -6.32
CA GLU A 77 11.68 6.08 -5.50
C GLU A 77 10.47 6.82 -6.07
N GLY A 78 10.67 8.05 -6.59
CA GLY A 78 9.60 8.82 -7.22
C GLY A 78 9.01 8.16 -8.47
N CYS A 79 9.85 7.58 -9.34
CA CYS A 79 9.40 6.91 -10.56
C CYS A 79 8.67 5.59 -10.25
N MET A 80 9.22 4.77 -9.34
CA MET A 80 8.56 3.53 -8.88
C MET A 80 7.20 3.83 -8.25
N ARG A 81 7.12 4.93 -7.50
CA ARG A 81 5.88 5.40 -6.86
C ARG A 81 4.82 5.80 -7.87
N ILE A 82 5.16 6.57 -8.90
CA ILE A 82 4.22 6.97 -9.95
C ILE A 82 3.70 5.74 -10.69
N ALA A 83 4.62 4.84 -11.09
CA ALA A 83 4.27 3.61 -11.79
C ALA A 83 3.30 2.73 -10.99
N THR A 84 3.60 2.48 -9.71
CA THR A 84 2.72 1.65 -8.86
C THR A 84 1.35 2.29 -8.63
N THR A 85 1.28 3.60 -8.41
CA THR A 85 0.01 4.32 -8.19
C THR A 85 -0.90 4.28 -9.41
N PHE A 86 -0.33 4.47 -10.61
CA PHE A 86 -1.06 4.49 -11.87
C PHE A 86 -1.47 3.09 -12.34
N LEU A 87 -0.58 2.11 -12.22
CA LEU A 87 -0.81 0.75 -12.72
C LEU A 87 -1.62 -0.12 -11.76
N PHE A 88 -1.65 0.17 -10.47
CA PHE A 88 -2.43 -0.60 -9.50
C PHE A 88 -3.90 -0.85 -9.88
N PRO A 89 -4.72 0.17 -10.26
CA PRO A 89 -6.11 -0.07 -10.67
C PRO A 89 -6.21 -0.97 -11.92
N ILE A 90 -5.28 -0.82 -12.87
CA ILE A 90 -5.22 -1.65 -14.08
C ILE A 90 -4.88 -3.10 -13.69
N ALA A 91 -3.88 -3.29 -12.82
CA ALA A 91 -3.45 -4.60 -12.34
C ALA A 91 -4.56 -5.35 -11.59
N VAL A 92 -5.37 -4.66 -10.80
CA VAL A 92 -6.54 -5.25 -10.11
C VAL A 92 -7.61 -5.69 -11.11
N ASN A 93 -7.90 -4.85 -12.11
CA ASN A 93 -8.89 -5.17 -13.14
C ASN A 93 -8.43 -6.31 -14.06
N LEU A 94 -7.14 -6.33 -14.46
CA LEU A 94 -6.56 -7.44 -15.21
C LEU A 94 -6.55 -8.73 -14.38
N GLY A 95 -6.18 -8.66 -13.10
CA GLY A 95 -6.26 -9.80 -12.20
C GLY A 95 -7.66 -10.42 -12.19
N LYS A 96 -8.71 -9.60 -12.13
CA LYS A 96 -10.10 -10.06 -12.21
C LYS A 96 -10.40 -10.77 -13.55
N LEU A 97 -9.90 -10.25 -14.67
CA LEU A 97 -10.08 -10.86 -16.00
C LEU A 97 -9.44 -12.25 -16.08
N PHE A 98 -8.29 -12.45 -15.42
CA PHE A 98 -7.59 -13.74 -15.34
C PHE A 98 -8.10 -14.65 -14.19
N GLY A 99 -9.25 -14.34 -13.57
CA GLY A 99 -9.81 -15.15 -12.46
C GLY A 99 -9.04 -15.04 -11.14
N ILE A 100 -8.16 -14.05 -11.00
CA ILE A 100 -7.38 -13.79 -9.79
C ILE A 100 -8.20 -12.90 -8.86
N GLY A 101 -8.50 -13.41 -7.67
CA GLY A 101 -9.24 -12.66 -6.65
C GLY A 101 -8.54 -11.35 -6.27
N ARG A 102 -9.31 -10.27 -6.14
CA ARG A 102 -8.81 -8.92 -5.82
C ARG A 102 -7.95 -8.91 -4.54
N GLU A 103 -8.34 -9.68 -3.54
CA GLU A 103 -7.62 -9.82 -2.27
C GLU A 103 -6.18 -10.33 -2.48
N ARG A 104 -5.96 -11.27 -3.42
CA ARG A 104 -4.60 -11.75 -3.74
C ARG A 104 -3.74 -10.65 -4.36
N VAL A 105 -4.33 -9.84 -5.24
CA VAL A 105 -3.62 -8.71 -5.87
C VAL A 105 -3.27 -7.66 -4.82
N TRP A 106 -4.23 -7.29 -3.97
CA TRP A 106 -4.01 -6.34 -2.88
C TRP A 106 -2.98 -6.82 -1.87
N ALA A 107 -3.04 -8.09 -1.45
CA ALA A 107 -2.06 -8.65 -0.53
C ALA A 107 -0.64 -8.68 -1.15
N SER A 108 -0.53 -8.98 -2.44
CA SER A 108 0.77 -8.93 -3.14
C SER A 108 1.29 -7.50 -3.28
N PHE A 109 0.42 -6.51 -3.49
CA PHE A 109 0.80 -5.09 -3.46
C PHE A 109 1.33 -4.67 -2.08
N ILE A 110 0.65 -5.05 -1.00
CA ILE A 110 1.08 -4.76 0.38
C ILE A 110 2.46 -5.37 0.65
N GLU A 111 2.69 -6.60 0.19
CA GLU A 111 4.00 -7.27 0.35
C GLU A 111 5.12 -6.54 -0.40
N VAL A 112 4.86 -6.06 -1.62
CA VAL A 112 5.81 -5.25 -2.40
C VAL A 112 6.06 -3.91 -1.69
N ASN A 113 5.03 -3.23 -1.20
CA ASN A 113 5.18 -1.99 -0.44
C ASN A 113 6.03 -2.21 0.83
N ASN A 114 5.70 -3.22 1.63
CA ASN A 114 6.44 -3.52 2.85
C ASN A 114 7.91 -3.81 2.57
N TYR A 115 8.18 -4.51 1.46
CA TYR A 115 9.54 -4.76 1.01
C TYR A 115 10.26 -3.46 0.64
N LEU A 116 9.63 -2.58 -0.14
CA LEU A 116 10.22 -1.29 -0.53
C LEU A 116 10.52 -0.41 0.69
N VAL A 117 9.61 -0.37 1.66
CA VAL A 117 9.82 0.37 2.92
C VAL A 117 10.96 -0.24 3.73
N ARG A 118 11.01 -1.58 3.87
CA ARG A 118 12.10 -2.29 4.58
C ARG A 118 13.47 -2.00 3.99
N THR A 119 13.57 -1.90 2.67
CA THR A 119 14.86 -1.68 1.98
C THR A 119 15.30 -0.20 1.94
N ARG A 120 14.44 0.73 2.38
CA ARG A 120 14.69 2.18 2.29
C ARG A 120 15.85 2.58 3.20
N ARG A 121 16.90 3.16 2.60
CA ARG A 121 18.02 3.74 3.36
C ARG A 121 17.53 4.90 4.22
N ASN A 122 17.96 4.95 5.49
CA ASN A 122 17.60 5.97 6.48
C ASN A 122 16.12 5.97 6.90
N LEU A 123 15.47 4.80 6.92
CA LEU A 123 14.08 4.68 7.40
C LEU A 123 13.90 5.11 8.86
N ALA A 124 14.92 4.95 9.70
CA ALA A 124 14.86 5.08 11.17
C ALA A 124 14.02 6.29 11.63
N VAL A 125 12.80 5.99 12.06
CA VAL A 125 11.82 7.00 12.48
C VAL A 125 12.13 7.44 13.91
N LYS A 126 12.77 8.59 14.07
CA LYS A 126 13.08 9.16 15.40
C LYS A 126 11.83 9.79 16.02
N GLY A 127 11.09 9.00 16.81
CA GLY A 127 10.17 9.51 17.86
C GLY A 127 8.74 9.86 17.44
N ARG A 128 8.29 9.50 16.24
CA ARG A 128 6.88 9.72 15.79
C ARG A 128 6.33 8.57 14.96
N LEU A 129 6.44 7.35 15.49
CA LEU A 129 5.84 6.15 14.90
C LEU A 129 4.44 5.94 15.50
N VAL A 130 3.48 5.62 14.64
CA VAL A 130 2.09 5.35 15.04
C VAL A 130 1.70 3.94 14.64
N ILE A 131 1.13 3.17 15.57
CA ILE A 131 0.37 1.96 15.26
C ILE A 131 -1.06 2.40 14.97
N LEU A 132 -1.54 2.10 13.76
CA LEU A 132 -2.91 2.39 13.35
C LEU A 132 -3.69 1.08 13.22
N ALA A 133 -4.56 0.83 14.18
CA ALA A 133 -5.37 -0.38 14.26
C ALA A 133 -6.82 -0.13 13.82
N PRO A 134 -7.52 -1.15 13.27
CA PRO A 134 -8.92 -1.02 12.92
C PRO A 134 -9.79 -1.30 14.16
N HIS A 135 -10.93 -0.63 14.27
CA HIS A 135 -11.91 -0.92 15.33
C HIS A 135 -12.39 -2.38 15.32
N CYS A 136 -12.31 -3.06 14.18
CA CYS A 136 -12.69 -4.46 14.02
C CYS A 136 -11.86 -5.44 14.87
N LEU A 137 -10.72 -5.03 15.43
CA LEU A 137 -9.96 -5.85 16.39
C LEU A 137 -10.60 -5.86 17.77
N GLN A 138 -11.39 -4.83 18.10
CA GLN A 138 -12.10 -4.75 19.36
C GLN A 138 -13.19 -5.83 19.40
N GLU A 139 -13.31 -6.52 20.53
CA GLU A 139 -14.37 -7.50 20.73
C GLU A 139 -15.74 -6.82 20.71
N SER A 140 -16.70 -7.45 20.01
CA SER A 140 -18.00 -6.87 19.68
C SER A 140 -18.84 -6.53 20.92
N ASN A 141 -18.73 -7.30 22.00
CA ASN A 141 -19.43 -7.05 23.27
C ASN A 141 -18.59 -6.24 24.26
N CYS A 142 -17.54 -5.55 23.81
CA CYS A 142 -16.73 -4.74 24.70
C CYS A 142 -17.55 -3.55 25.22
N PRO A 143 -17.69 -3.38 26.55
CA PRO A 143 -18.56 -2.35 27.13
C PRO A 143 -17.99 -0.92 27.00
N VAL A 144 -16.76 -0.77 26.51
CA VAL A 144 -16.05 0.50 26.47
C VAL A 144 -15.68 0.85 25.04
N LYS A 145 -15.88 2.10 24.61
CA LYS A 145 -15.47 2.57 23.28
C LYS A 145 -14.04 3.10 23.30
N ILE A 146 -13.17 2.56 22.45
CA ILE A 146 -11.74 2.92 22.36
C ILE A 146 -11.41 3.82 21.15
N THR A 147 -12.41 4.14 20.31
CA THR A 147 -12.21 4.92 19.07
C THR A 147 -11.84 6.37 19.33
N THR A 148 -12.29 6.94 20.46
CA THR A 148 -12.00 8.32 20.86
C THR A 148 -10.74 8.41 21.69
N ASP A 149 -10.63 7.53 22.69
CA ASP A 149 -9.44 7.40 23.52
C ASP A 149 -9.15 5.92 23.76
N ILE A 150 -7.95 5.49 23.33
CA ILE A 150 -7.48 4.12 23.45
C ILE A 150 -7.16 3.76 24.92
N ASN A 151 -6.87 4.76 25.75
CA ASN A 151 -6.57 4.56 27.18
C ASN A 151 -7.78 4.08 27.99
N ASN A 152 -8.99 4.18 27.43
CA ASN A 152 -10.19 3.61 28.04
C ASN A 152 -10.18 2.07 28.06
N CYS A 153 -9.28 1.42 27.31
CA CYS A 153 -9.16 -0.03 27.30
C CYS A 153 -8.78 -0.56 28.70
N ARG A 154 -9.61 -1.45 29.26
CA ARG A 154 -9.37 -2.08 30.58
C ARG A 154 -8.35 -3.23 30.56
N ARG A 155 -7.67 -3.47 29.43
CA ARG A 155 -6.67 -4.55 29.27
C ARG A 155 -7.18 -5.93 29.73
N CYS A 156 -8.42 -6.27 29.35
CA CYS A 156 -9.07 -7.50 29.80
C CYS A 156 -8.65 -8.78 29.05
N GLY A 157 -7.74 -8.69 28.07
CA GLY A 157 -7.22 -9.83 27.30
C GLY A 157 -8.18 -10.46 26.28
N LYS A 158 -9.43 -9.98 26.15
CA LYS A 158 -10.43 -10.56 25.23
C LYS A 158 -10.18 -10.28 23.74
N CYS A 159 -9.36 -9.27 23.43
CA CYS A 159 -9.00 -8.87 22.07
C CYS A 159 -7.54 -8.42 21.98
N ASP A 160 -7.01 -8.38 20.77
CA ASP A 160 -5.59 -8.09 20.51
C ASP A 160 -5.20 -6.63 20.80
N ILE A 161 -6.18 -5.75 21.05
CA ILE A 161 -5.94 -4.36 21.48
C ILE A 161 -5.06 -4.31 22.74
N CYS A 162 -5.22 -5.27 23.66
CA CYS A 162 -4.39 -5.34 24.87
C CYS A 162 -2.92 -5.54 24.53
N GLY A 163 -2.62 -6.52 23.66
CA GLY A 163 -1.24 -6.77 23.21
C GLY A 163 -0.68 -5.63 22.36
N LEU A 164 -1.51 -4.95 21.57
CA LEU A 164 -1.08 -3.75 20.84
C LEU A 164 -0.74 -2.58 21.77
N LEU A 165 -1.46 -2.42 22.88
CA LEU A 165 -1.14 -1.44 23.92
C LEU A 165 0.20 -1.78 24.60
N GLU A 166 0.43 -3.04 24.93
CA GLU A 166 1.70 -3.49 25.52
C GLU A 166 2.89 -3.25 24.57
N LEU A 167 2.73 -3.54 23.27
CA LEU A 167 3.73 -3.20 22.26
C LEU A 167 3.93 -1.68 22.15
N ALA A 168 2.85 -0.91 22.18
CA ALA A 168 2.92 0.55 22.12
C ALA A 168 3.72 1.12 23.31
N ASP A 169 3.45 0.63 24.52
CA ASP A 169 4.16 1.00 25.74
C ASP A 169 5.63 0.58 25.68
N LYS A 170 5.90 -0.68 25.28
CA LYS A 170 7.26 -1.25 25.18
C LYS A 170 8.18 -0.45 24.25
N TYR A 171 7.65 -0.01 23.11
CA TYR A 171 8.43 0.72 22.09
C TYR A 171 8.27 2.25 22.17
N GLY A 172 7.46 2.76 23.11
CA GLY A 172 7.20 4.20 23.25
C GLY A 172 6.53 4.84 22.03
N VAL A 173 5.63 4.10 21.37
CA VAL A 173 4.94 4.54 20.14
C VAL A 173 3.46 4.80 20.41
N ALA A 174 2.83 5.65 19.60
CA ALA A 174 1.41 5.96 19.79
C ALA A 174 0.52 4.90 19.12
N LEU A 175 -0.45 4.33 19.86
CA LEU A 175 -1.52 3.51 19.29
C LEU A 175 -2.76 4.39 19.02
N ARG A 176 -3.36 4.21 17.84
CA ARG A 176 -4.62 4.85 17.45
C ARG A 176 -5.54 3.84 16.78
N VAL A 177 -6.84 3.95 17.05
CA VAL A 177 -7.87 3.07 16.47
C VAL A 177 -8.76 3.87 15.52
N ALA A 178 -8.94 3.37 14.30
CA ALA A 178 -9.81 3.98 13.30
C ALA A 178 -10.97 3.07 12.91
N THR A 179 -12.16 3.65 12.72
CA THR A 179 -13.35 2.94 12.23
C THR A 179 -13.35 2.75 10.71
N GLY A 180 -12.51 3.49 9.99
CA GLY A 180 -12.35 3.38 8.55
C GLY A 180 -11.32 4.39 8.01
N GLY A 181 -11.17 4.41 6.69
CA GLY A 181 -10.14 5.21 6.00
C GLY A 181 -10.23 6.72 6.25
N THR A 182 -11.42 7.29 6.41
CA THR A 182 -11.58 8.74 6.67
C THR A 182 -11.02 9.14 8.02
N LEU A 183 -11.32 8.38 9.08
CA LEU A 183 -10.78 8.63 10.42
C LEU A 183 -9.27 8.37 10.45
N ALA A 184 -8.80 7.33 9.76
CA ALA A 184 -7.37 7.07 9.58
C ALA A 184 -6.62 8.28 8.98
N ARG A 185 -7.14 8.86 7.88
CA ARG A 185 -6.55 10.06 7.25
C ARG A 185 -6.55 11.27 8.18
N LYS A 186 -7.63 11.47 8.94
CA LYS A 186 -7.70 12.53 9.95
C LYS A 186 -6.61 12.37 11.03
N ILE A 187 -6.48 11.16 11.59
CA ILE A 187 -5.47 10.83 12.60
C ILE A 187 -4.05 11.09 12.06
N ILE A 188 -3.75 10.66 10.83
CA ILE A 188 -2.44 10.89 10.19
C ILE A 188 -2.20 12.38 10.00
N GLY A 189 -3.20 13.14 9.55
CA GLY A 189 -3.09 14.59 9.33
C GLY A 189 -2.86 15.39 10.62
N GLU A 190 -3.49 14.99 11.72
CA GLU A 190 -3.35 15.61 13.05
C GLU A 190 -2.03 15.21 13.73
N THR A 191 -1.71 13.91 13.72
CA THR A 191 -0.53 13.37 14.43
C THR A 191 0.78 13.68 13.68
N ARG A 192 0.70 13.86 12.35
CA ARG A 192 1.86 14.05 11.45
C ARG A 192 3.01 13.09 11.78
N PRO A 193 2.75 11.77 11.76
CA PRO A 193 3.75 10.79 12.09
C PRO A 193 4.86 10.78 11.03
N GLN A 194 6.00 10.21 11.39
CA GLN A 194 7.11 9.99 10.47
C GLN A 194 7.08 8.58 9.87
N GLY A 195 6.30 7.66 10.45
CA GLY A 195 5.99 6.35 9.90
C GLY A 195 4.77 5.74 10.56
N VAL A 196 4.16 4.76 9.89
CA VAL A 196 2.95 4.08 10.38
C VAL A 196 3.10 2.56 10.25
N VAL A 197 2.77 1.84 11.31
CA VAL A 197 2.47 0.41 11.25
C VAL A 197 0.95 0.28 11.19
N ALA A 198 0.41 -0.01 10.01
CA ALA A 198 -1.02 -0.06 9.77
C ALA A 198 -1.52 -1.50 9.81
N ILE A 199 -2.64 -1.74 10.49
CA ILE A 199 -3.30 -3.04 10.57
C ILE A 199 -4.68 -2.90 9.92
N ALA A 200 -4.97 -3.70 8.90
CA ALA A 200 -6.31 -3.77 8.31
C ALA A 200 -6.44 -4.98 7.38
N CYS A 201 -7.60 -5.08 6.72
CA CYS A 201 -7.79 -6.00 5.62
C CYS A 201 -7.00 -5.57 4.37
N GLU A 202 -6.90 -6.45 3.37
CA GLU A 202 -6.17 -6.21 2.13
C GLU A 202 -6.64 -4.94 1.41
N ARG A 203 -7.96 -4.74 1.37
CA ARG A 203 -8.57 -3.58 0.70
C ARG A 203 -8.15 -2.28 1.36
N ASP A 204 -8.41 -2.15 2.66
CA ASP A 204 -8.18 -0.90 3.40
C ASP A 204 -6.70 -0.57 3.50
N LEU A 205 -5.83 -1.58 3.69
CA LEU A 205 -4.38 -1.37 3.66
C LEU A 205 -3.91 -0.91 2.29
N SER A 206 -4.36 -1.54 1.20
CA SER A 206 -3.91 -1.16 -0.14
C SER A 206 -4.28 0.29 -0.51
N LEU A 207 -5.50 0.71 -0.16
CA LEU A 207 -5.96 2.09 -0.35
C LEU A 207 -5.25 3.05 0.61
N GLY A 208 -5.10 2.69 1.88
CA GLY A 208 -4.44 3.51 2.90
C GLY A 208 -2.96 3.76 2.59
N ILE A 209 -2.24 2.75 2.11
CA ILE A 209 -0.83 2.88 1.65
C ILE A 209 -0.74 3.85 0.47
N LYS A 210 -1.68 3.76 -0.49
CA LYS A 210 -1.73 4.67 -1.64
C LYS A 210 -1.99 6.11 -1.21
N ASP A 211 -2.92 6.32 -0.28
CA ASP A 211 -3.33 7.65 0.20
C ASP A 211 -2.29 8.32 1.11
N ALA A 212 -1.57 7.55 1.93
CA ALA A 212 -0.61 8.10 2.92
C ALA A 212 0.70 8.61 2.30
N ASN A 213 0.93 8.32 1.04
CA ASN A 213 2.16 8.57 0.32
C ASN A 213 2.55 10.07 0.30
N PRO A 214 3.78 10.53 0.66
CA PRO A 214 5.06 9.81 0.81
C PRO A 214 5.36 9.13 2.16
N LEU A 215 4.43 9.15 3.12
CA LEU A 215 4.65 8.59 4.46
C LEU A 215 5.00 7.09 4.38
N PRO A 216 6.09 6.61 5.00
CA PRO A 216 6.38 5.18 5.05
C PRO A 216 5.34 4.44 5.88
N VAL A 217 4.72 3.44 5.28
CA VAL A 217 3.72 2.57 5.91
C VAL A 217 4.13 1.12 5.75
N ILE A 218 4.21 0.37 6.85
CA ILE A 218 4.26 -1.10 6.82
C ILE A 218 2.87 -1.61 7.17
N GLY A 219 2.27 -2.38 6.27
CA GLY A 219 0.95 -2.99 6.46
C GLY A 219 1.03 -4.39 7.04
N VAL A 220 0.27 -4.67 8.10
CA VAL A 220 0.09 -6.00 8.69
C VAL A 220 -1.37 -6.42 8.48
N LEU A 221 -1.57 -7.51 7.73
CA LEU A 221 -2.91 -8.03 7.45
C LEU A 221 -3.54 -8.58 8.73
N ASN A 222 -4.79 -8.21 8.98
CA ASN A 222 -5.59 -8.85 10.01
C ASN A 222 -6.15 -10.21 9.53
N GLN A 223 -6.48 -11.05 10.48
CA GLN A 223 -7.16 -12.33 10.31
C GLN A 223 -8.65 -12.14 10.60
N ARG A 224 -9.49 -12.82 9.83
CA ARG A 224 -10.95 -12.68 9.88
C ARG A 224 -11.62 -14.01 10.26
N PRO A 225 -11.43 -14.51 11.50
CA PRO A 225 -11.99 -15.79 11.91
C PRO A 225 -13.53 -15.80 11.92
N TYR A 226 -14.15 -14.65 12.20
CA TYR A 226 -15.61 -14.47 12.29
C TYR A 226 -16.19 -13.70 11.09
N GLY A 227 -15.49 -13.71 9.95
CA GLY A 227 -15.90 -12.98 8.76
C GLY A 227 -15.40 -11.53 8.68
N PRO A 228 -15.92 -10.73 7.73
CA PRO A 228 -15.43 -9.38 7.48
C PRO A 228 -15.81 -8.42 8.60
N CYS A 229 -14.82 -7.67 9.09
CA CYS A 229 -15.01 -6.55 10.01
C CYS A 229 -15.66 -6.87 11.36
N GLN A 230 -15.57 -8.12 11.83
CA GLN A 230 -16.05 -8.54 13.15
C GLN A 230 -14.99 -9.38 13.87
N ASP A 231 -14.70 -9.02 15.12
CA ASP A 231 -13.79 -9.73 16.04
C ASP A 231 -12.51 -10.24 15.38
N THR A 232 -11.93 -9.40 14.52
CA THR A 232 -10.75 -9.71 13.74
C THR A 232 -9.54 -9.87 14.66
N ARG A 233 -8.54 -10.62 14.20
CA ARG A 233 -7.32 -10.88 14.94
C ARG A 233 -6.10 -10.34 14.22
N VAL A 234 -4.99 -10.14 14.91
CA VAL A 234 -3.71 -9.78 14.31
C VAL A 234 -2.59 -10.56 14.97
N ASP A 235 -1.62 -10.94 14.16
CA ASP A 235 -0.38 -11.54 14.63
C ASP A 235 0.52 -10.46 15.24
N LEU A 236 0.59 -10.43 16.57
CA LEU A 236 1.36 -9.45 17.33
C LEU A 236 2.86 -9.54 17.03
N SER A 237 3.40 -10.72 16.74
CA SER A 237 4.82 -10.90 16.38
C SER A 237 5.12 -10.17 15.07
N ARG A 238 4.22 -10.24 14.08
CA ARG A 238 4.38 -9.50 12.82
C ARG A 238 4.27 -7.99 12.98
N VAL A 239 3.46 -7.52 13.93
CA VAL A 239 3.38 -6.09 14.29
C VAL A 239 4.69 -5.65 14.94
N GLU A 240 5.22 -6.46 15.85
CA GLU A 240 6.48 -6.19 16.53
C GLU A 240 7.66 -6.14 15.55
N GLU A 241 7.77 -7.10 14.63
CA GLU A 241 8.77 -7.07 13.54
C GLU A 241 8.67 -5.77 12.70
N ALA A 242 7.45 -5.33 12.40
CA ALA A 242 7.21 -4.10 11.65
C ALA A 242 7.67 -2.86 12.44
N LEU A 243 7.41 -2.82 13.76
CA LEU A 243 7.90 -1.77 14.64
C LEU A 243 9.43 -1.73 14.68
N MET A 244 10.07 -2.88 14.91
CA MET A 244 11.53 -2.98 14.95
C MET A 244 12.15 -2.53 13.63
N THR A 245 11.57 -2.91 12.49
CA THR A 245 12.02 -2.46 11.17
C THR A 245 11.99 -0.93 11.05
N MET A 246 10.89 -0.28 11.46
CA MET A 246 10.72 1.17 11.35
C MET A 246 11.62 1.95 12.33
N LEU A 247 11.87 1.40 13.52
CA LEU A 247 12.67 2.05 14.56
C LEU A 247 14.18 1.83 14.37
N GLY A 248 14.59 0.59 14.05
CA GLY A 248 15.99 0.20 13.88
C GLY A 248 16.57 0.60 12.52
N GLY A 249 15.71 0.86 11.52
CA GLY A 249 16.12 1.33 10.20
C GLY A 249 16.84 0.26 9.37
N GLY A 250 16.13 -0.83 9.03
CA GLY A 250 16.48 -1.75 7.94
C GLY A 250 17.68 -2.67 8.19
#